data_AF-V4A9I4-F1
#
_entry.id   AF-V4A9I4-F1
#
_cell.length_a   1.000
_cell.length_b   1.000
_cell.length_c   1.000
_cell.angle_alpha   90.00
_cell.angle_beta   90.00
_cell.angle_gamma   90.00
#
_symmetry.space_group_name_H-M   'P 1'
#
loop_
_entity.id
_entity.type
_entity.pdbx_description
1 polymer ?
#
loop_
_entity_poly.entity_id
_entity_poly.type
_entity_poly.pdbx_seq_one_letter_code
_entity_poly.pdbx_strand_id
1 'polypeptide(L)'
;SLVMTSMHTQEQETVLSVIKKLGGFLLVDNVSDTTTHVVCGDARRTLNLVNGVARGCWILKQDWVLKSRDEGSWLEEEDYEFSDVYPQVKV
;
A
#
# COMPACT_ATOMS: atom_id res chain seq x y z
N SER A 1 -3.80 8.97 3.62
CA SER A 1 -2.69 9.06 2.62
C SER A 1 -2.14 7.66 2.38
N LEU A 2 -1.42 7.48 1.27
CA LEU A 2 -0.81 6.22 0.85
C LEU A 2 0.71 6.36 0.83
N VAL A 3 1.41 5.33 1.29
CA VAL A 3 2.87 5.21 1.27
C VAL A 3 3.28 4.00 0.45
N MET A 4 4.35 4.13 -0.33
CA MET A 4 4.98 2.99 -1.02
C MET A 4 6.24 2.55 -0.26
N THR A 5 6.52 1.26 -0.23
CA THR A 5 7.79 0.76 0.31
C THR A 5 8.29 -0.47 -0.43
N SER A 6 9.62 -0.59 -0.52
CA SER A 6 10.28 -1.72 -1.20
C SER A 6 9.84 -1.93 -2.65
N MET A 7 9.58 -0.83 -3.37
CA MET A 7 9.20 -0.84 -4.79
C MET A 7 10.31 -0.32 -5.68
N HIS A 8 10.46 -0.93 -6.85
CA HIS A 8 11.30 -0.42 -7.94
C HIS A 8 10.66 0.79 -8.62
N THR A 9 11.44 1.60 -9.32
CA THR A 9 10.98 2.84 -9.97
C THR A 9 9.75 2.63 -10.86
N GLN A 10 9.73 1.56 -11.65
CA GLN A 10 8.62 1.26 -12.56
C GLN A 10 7.30 0.95 -11.81
N GLU A 11 7.39 0.26 -10.67
CA GLU A 11 6.24 -0.02 -9.81
C GLU A 11 5.72 1.27 -9.18
N GLN A 12 6.62 2.12 -8.70
CA GLN A 12 6.27 3.43 -8.14
C GLN A 12 5.57 4.34 -9.17
N GLU A 13 6.07 4.39 -10.41
CA GLU A 13 5.45 5.12 -11.51
C GLU A 13 4.04 4.60 -11.82
N THR A 14 3.86 3.28 -11.77
CA THR A 14 2.55 2.64 -11.95
C THR A 14 1.58 3.07 -10.86
N VAL A 15 1.97 2.96 -9.58
CA VAL A 15 1.13 3.37 -8.45
C VAL A 15 0.77 4.86 -8.55
N LEU A 16 1.73 5.72 -8.87
CA LEU A 16 1.49 7.15 -9.05
C LEU A 16 0.46 7.41 -10.16
N SER A 17 0.56 6.72 -11.28
CA SER A 17 -0.39 6.83 -12.40
C SER A 17 -1.80 6.41 -11.99
N VAL A 18 -1.92 5.30 -11.25
CA VAL A 18 -3.23 4.81 -10.76
C VAL A 18 -3.86 5.77 -9.76
N ILE A 19 -3.10 6.28 -8.79
CA ILE A 19 -3.59 7.28 -7.84
C ILE A 19 -4.07 8.55 -8.55
N LYS A 20 -3.34 9.01 -9.57
CA LYS A 20 -3.77 10.16 -10.39
C LYS A 20 -5.07 9.89 -11.14
N LYS A 21 -5.28 8.66 -11.60
CA LYS A 21 -6.48 8.25 -12.36
C LYS A 21 -7.70 8.04 -11.47
N LEU A 22 -7.56 7.33 -10.35
CA LEU A 22 -8.65 6.94 -9.46
C LEU A 22 -8.92 7.98 -8.35
N GLY A 23 -7.93 8.80 -8.01
CA GLY A 23 -8.03 9.75 -6.89
C GLY A 23 -8.07 9.07 -5.53
N GLY A 24 -8.62 9.75 -4.52
CA GLY A 24 -8.84 9.22 -3.17
C GLY A 24 -7.62 9.22 -2.25
N PHE A 25 -6.40 9.19 -2.80
CA PHE A 25 -5.17 9.16 -2.02
C PHE A 25 -4.21 10.30 -2.34
N LEU A 26 -3.63 10.87 -1.28
CA LEU A 26 -2.39 11.63 -1.35
C LEU A 26 -1.22 10.66 -1.15
N LEU A 27 -0.28 10.63 -2.09
CA LEU A 27 0.97 9.87 -1.97
C LEU A 27 1.97 10.65 -1.10
N VAL A 28 2.53 10.00 -0.09
CA VAL A 28 3.53 10.57 0.80
C VAL A 28 4.69 9.60 1.00
N ASP A 29 5.88 10.12 1.32
CA ASP A 29 7.10 9.30 1.38
C ASP A 29 7.19 8.44 2.64
N ASN A 30 6.64 8.94 3.74
CA ASN A 30 6.76 8.32 5.06
C ASN A 30 5.40 8.20 5.73
N VAL A 31 5.24 7.11 6.49
CA VAL A 31 4.04 6.88 7.29
C VAL A 31 3.89 7.98 8.33
N SER A 32 2.72 8.62 8.35
CA SER A 32 2.32 9.64 9.33
C SER A 32 0.99 9.29 9.99
N ASP A 33 0.47 10.20 10.80
CA ASP A 33 -0.85 10.14 11.43
C ASP A 33 -2.03 10.13 10.44
N THR A 34 -1.82 10.61 9.22
CA THR A 34 -2.84 10.60 8.16
C THR A 34 -2.74 9.37 7.24
N THR A 35 -1.73 8.53 7.43
CA THR A 35 -1.50 7.35 6.57
C THR A 35 -2.47 6.24 6.92
N THR A 36 -3.15 5.73 5.90
CA THR A 36 -4.12 4.63 6.04
C THR A 36 -3.67 3.39 5.27
N HIS A 37 -2.84 3.55 4.23
CA HIS A 37 -2.40 2.47 3.35
C HIS A 37 -0.89 2.50 3.14
N VAL A 38 -0.27 1.32 3.23
CA VAL A 38 1.13 1.09 2.86
C VAL A 38 1.14 -0.01 1.80
N VAL A 39 1.59 0.33 0.59
CA VAL A 39 1.73 -0.65 -0.50
C VAL A 39 3.18 -1.11 -0.58
N CYS A 40 3.38 -2.41 -0.46
CA CYS A 40 4.67 -3.07 -0.44
C CYS A 40 4.95 -3.76 -1.77
N GLY A 41 6.10 -3.47 -2.39
CA GLY A 41 6.58 -4.20 -3.58
C GLY A 41 7.21 -5.55 -3.27
N ASP A 42 7.82 -5.67 -2.08
CA ASP A 42 8.53 -6.87 -1.62
C ASP A 42 8.39 -7.01 -0.10
N ALA A 43 8.54 -8.23 0.42
CA ALA A 43 8.35 -8.62 1.82
C ALA A 43 9.54 -8.21 2.72
N ARG A 44 9.88 -6.92 2.74
CA ARG A 44 10.99 -6.38 3.55
C ARG A 44 10.50 -5.60 4.75
N ARG A 45 11.18 -5.77 5.89
CA ARG A 45 10.93 -5.00 7.12
C ARG A 45 11.57 -3.62 7.03
N THR A 46 10.88 -2.69 6.39
CA THR A 46 11.27 -1.27 6.34
C THR A 46 10.64 -0.49 7.50
N LEU A 47 11.12 0.72 7.75
CA LEU A 47 10.54 1.61 8.76
C LEU A 47 9.07 1.96 8.44
N ASN A 48 8.75 2.18 7.16
CA ASN A 48 7.37 2.42 6.72
C ASN A 48 6.47 1.21 6.98
N LEU A 49 6.96 -0.02 6.76
CA LEU A 49 6.21 -1.22 7.11
C LEU A 49 5.93 -1.27 8.61
N VAL A 50 6.97 -1.16 9.45
CA VAL A 50 6.84 -1.26 10.91
C VAL A 50 5.92 -0.16 11.46
N ASN A 51 6.06 1.07 10.97
CA ASN A 51 5.20 2.18 11.38
C ASN A 51 3.75 2.00 10.90
N GLY A 52 3.55 1.42 9.70
CA GLY A 52 2.23 1.11 9.18
C GLY A 52 1.51 0.10 10.07
N VAL A 53 2.19 -1.00 10.43
CA VAL A 53 1.65 -2.02 11.35
C VAL A 53 1.31 -1.39 12.70
N ALA A 54 2.23 -0.62 13.29
CA ALA A 54 2.03 0.00 14.60
C ALA A 54 0.84 1.00 14.64
N ARG A 55 0.45 1.54 13.49
CA ARG A 55 -0.67 2.48 13.35
C ARG A 55 -1.96 1.81 12.88
N GLY A 56 -1.95 0.51 12.58
CA GLY A 56 -3.09 -0.19 12.00
C GLY A 56 -3.40 0.26 10.57
N CYS A 57 -2.38 0.66 9.80
CA CYS A 57 -2.54 0.88 8.36
C CYS A 57 -2.72 -0.45 7.64
N TRP A 58 -3.47 -0.44 6.54
CA TRP A 58 -3.50 -1.55 5.59
C TRP A 58 -2.10 -1.79 5.01
N ILE A 59 -1.60 -3.02 5.11
CA ILE A 59 -0.32 -3.43 4.54
C ILE A 59 -0.57 -4.31 3.33
N LEU A 60 -0.49 -3.74 2.14
CA LEU A 60 -1.04 -4.33 0.92
C LEU A 60 0.06 -4.72 -0.08
N LYS A 61 -0.20 -5.80 -0.82
CA LYS A 61 0.56 -6.18 -2.01
C LYS A 61 0.31 -5.18 -3.13
N GLN A 62 1.30 -4.99 -4.02
CA GLN A 62 1.14 -4.14 -5.20
C GLN A 62 -0.03 -4.55 -6.11
N ASP A 63 -0.41 -5.82 -6.07
CA ASP A 63 -1.56 -6.36 -6.81
C ASP A 63 -2.86 -5.60 -6.52
N TRP A 64 -3.05 -5.09 -5.31
CA TRP A 64 -4.22 -4.27 -4.96
C TRP A 64 -4.36 -3.06 -5.89
N VAL A 65 -3.25 -2.37 -6.14
CA VAL A 65 -3.22 -1.19 -7.00
C VAL A 65 -3.46 -1.57 -8.46
N LEU A 66 -2.84 -2.67 -8.92
CA LEU A 66 -2.97 -3.14 -10.30
C LEU A 66 -4.40 -3.61 -10.60
N LYS A 67 -5.02 -4.35 -9.69
CA LYS A 67 -6.40 -4.83 -9.84
C LYS A 67 -7.41 -3.69 -9.71
N SER A 68 -7.20 -2.76 -8.79
CA SER A 68 -8.02 -1.54 -8.67
C SER A 68 -7.97 -0.69 -9.95
N ARG A 69 -6.80 -0.60 -10.60
CA ARG A 69 -6.66 0.07 -11.90
C ARG A 69 -7.52 -0.60 -12.97
N ASP A 70 -7.51 -1.92 -13.02
CA ASP A 70 -8.20 -2.71 -14.04
C ASP A 70 -9.72 -2.64 -13.85
N GLU A 71 -10.20 -2.63 -12.60
CA GLU A 71 -11.61 -2.43 -12.26
C GLU A 71 -12.08 -0.98 -12.47
N GLY A 72 -11.16 -0.02 -12.35
CA GLY A 72 -11.48 1.41 -12.43
C GLY A 72 -11.97 2.02 -11.11
N SER A 73 -11.84 1.29 -10.00
CA SER A 73 -12.13 1.74 -8.63
C SER A 73 -11.23 1.02 -7.63
N TRP A 74 -11.03 1.62 -6.44
CA TRP A 74 -10.31 0.95 -5.36
C TRP A 74 -11.08 -0.28 -4.89
N LEU A 75 -10.41 -1.44 -4.92
CA LEU A 75 -10.95 -2.71 -4.43
C LEU A 75 -10.83 -2.81 -2.92
N GLU A 76 -11.56 -3.76 -2.34
CA GLU A 76 -11.44 -4.10 -0.91
C GLU A 76 -10.02 -4.60 -0.59
N GLU A 77 -9.50 -4.16 0.54
CA GLU A 77 -8.10 -4.33 0.93
C GLU A 77 -7.78 -5.75 1.42
N GLU A 78 -8.74 -6.43 2.05
CA GLU A 78 -8.57 -7.70 2.77
C GLU A 78 -7.96 -8.81 1.88
N ASP A 79 -8.40 -8.92 0.63
CA ASP A 79 -7.91 -9.91 -0.35
C ASP A 79 -6.44 -9.71 -0.75
N TYR A 80 -5.87 -8.54 -0.47
CA TYR A 80 -4.52 -8.15 -0.90
C TYR A 80 -3.57 -7.90 0.27
N GLU A 81 -4.02 -8.13 1.50
CA GLU A 81 -3.23 -7.90 2.69
C GLU A 81 -2.05 -8.88 2.79
N PHE A 82 -0.92 -8.39 3.30
CA PHE A 82 0.28 -9.20 3.59
C PHE A 82 0.15 -10.07 4.86
N SER A 83 -1.04 -10.56 5.13
CA SER A 83 -1.39 -11.28 6.36
C SER A 83 -0.66 -12.63 6.51
N ASP A 84 -0.22 -13.25 5.42
CA ASP A 84 0.59 -14.49 5.42
C ASP A 84 2.06 -14.26 5.83
N VAL A 85 2.60 -13.06 5.57
CA VAL A 85 4.02 -12.75 5.75
C VAL A 85 4.27 -12.05 7.08
N TYR A 86 3.28 -11.27 7.54
CA TYR A 86 3.32 -10.58 8.81
C TYR A 86 2.10 -11.00 9.62
N PRO A 87 2.20 -12.07 10.44
CA PRO A 87 1.07 -12.56 11.23
C PRO A 87 0.48 -11.51 12.16
N GLN A 88 1.27 -10.49 12.52
CA GLN A 88 0.86 -9.35 13.34
C GLN A 88 -0.04 -8.35 12.61
N VAL A 89 -0.26 -8.51 11.31
CA VAL A 89 -1.11 -7.64 10.50
C VAL A 89 -2.59 -8.05 10.59
N LYS A 90 -2.91 -9.27 11.05
CA LYS A 90 -4.30 -9.65 11.32
C LYS A 90 -4.84 -8.94 12.56
N VAL A 91 -5.94 -8.20 12.40
CA VAL A 91 -6.76 -7.65 13.49
C VAL A 91 -7.82 -8.66 13.89
#